data_AF-A0A7X0H7Y7-F1
#
_entry.id   AF-A0A7X0H7Y7-F1
#
_cell.length_a   1.000
_cell.length_b   1.000
_cell.length_c   1.000
_cell.angle_alpha   90.00
_cell.angle_beta   90.00
_cell.angle_gamma   90.00
#
_symmetry.space_group_name_H-M   'P 1'
#
loop_
_entity.id
_entity.type
_entity.pdbx_description
1 polymer ?
#
loop_
_entity_poly.entity_id
_entity_poly.type
_entity_poly.pdbx_seq_one_letter_code
_entity_poly.pdbx_strand_id
1 'polypeptide(L)'
;MTHEQMTSVLVQQNLISQEQRAAVLSDPGVTSDNRCFLEHAAKQLELDESDLLGGLIEHTRKTATAVKLTQTAHDPAALEYICARDAWDFLILPLAIEPDGHLLCCTTSETLGTALAYLTRTLAIPFRVVITDIRPLEQYIAEQYHYEGVDLDTEAA
;
A
#
# COMPACT_ATOMS: atom_id res chain seq x y z
N MET A 1 1.45 -3.28 -6.89
CA MET A 1 2.84 -3.46 -6.48
C MET A 1 3.05 -4.94 -6.30
N THR A 2 3.43 -5.58 -7.40
CA THR A 2 4.07 -6.89 -7.43
C THR A 2 5.56 -6.74 -7.09
N HIS A 3 6.27 -7.84 -6.84
CA HIS A 3 7.73 -7.82 -6.71
C HIS A 3 8.43 -7.21 -7.92
N GLU A 4 7.94 -7.49 -9.13
CA GLU A 4 8.49 -6.91 -10.36
C GLU A 4 8.34 -5.39 -10.39
N GLN A 5 7.18 -4.87 -9.96
CA GLN A 5 6.94 -3.42 -9.90
C GLN A 5 7.80 -2.79 -8.81
N MET A 6 7.87 -3.39 -7.62
CA MET A 6 8.72 -2.89 -6.52
C MET A 6 10.18 -2.81 -6.96
N THR A 7 10.74 -3.90 -7.49
CA THR A 7 12.15 -3.91 -7.96
C THR A 7 12.39 -2.97 -9.14
N SER A 8 11.42 -2.81 -10.05
CA SER A 8 11.54 -1.84 -11.14
C SER A 8 11.65 -0.41 -10.60
N VAL A 9 10.85 -0.07 -9.58
CA VAL A 9 10.93 1.23 -8.91
C VAL A 9 12.30 1.42 -8.25
N LEU A 10 12.82 0.40 -7.56
CA LEU A 10 14.14 0.47 -6.91
C LEU A 10 15.26 0.72 -7.94
N VAL A 11 15.19 0.10 -9.12
CA VAL A 11 16.13 0.37 -10.22
C VAL A 11 15.97 1.81 -10.74
N GLN A 12 14.75 2.29 -10.94
CA GLN A 12 14.48 3.65 -11.40
C GLN A 12 15.00 4.71 -10.41
N GLN A 13 15.00 4.40 -9.11
CA GLN A 13 15.57 5.26 -8.07
C GLN A 13 17.09 5.10 -7.89
N ASN A 14 17.76 4.26 -8.71
CA ASN A 14 19.18 3.91 -8.60
C ASN A 14 19.57 3.28 -7.24
N LEU A 15 18.62 2.64 -6.55
CA LEU A 15 18.88 1.93 -5.29
C LEU A 15 19.46 0.54 -5.53
N ILE A 16 19.07 -0.09 -6.65
CA ILE A 16 19.62 -1.38 -7.10
C ILE A 16 19.88 -1.34 -8.61
N SER A 17 20.80 -2.16 -9.08
CA SER A 17 21.07 -2.36 -10.51
C SER A 17 20.09 -3.34 -11.16
N GLN A 18 20.06 -3.40 -12.50
CA GLN A 18 19.29 -4.42 -13.22
C GLN A 18 19.77 -5.85 -12.90
N GLU A 19 21.06 -6.03 -12.65
CA GLU A 19 21.64 -7.31 -12.26
C GLU A 19 21.14 -7.74 -10.86
N GLN A 20 21.17 -6.82 -9.90
CA GLN A 20 20.62 -7.07 -8.55
C GLN A 20 19.12 -7.34 -8.58
N ARG A 21 18.36 -6.61 -9.42
CA ARG A 21 16.93 -6.90 -9.65
C ARG A 21 16.72 -8.34 -10.15
N ALA A 22 17.49 -8.77 -11.14
CA ALA A 22 17.39 -10.13 -11.66
C ALA A 22 17.75 -11.16 -10.57
N ALA A 23 18.79 -10.91 -9.79
CA ALA A 23 19.21 -11.77 -8.68
C ALA A 23 18.10 -11.93 -7.63
N VAL A 24 17.45 -10.84 -7.20
CA VAL A 24 16.34 -10.87 -6.24
C VAL A 24 15.14 -11.64 -6.79
N LEU A 25 14.72 -11.35 -8.02
CA LEU A 25 13.56 -12.01 -8.61
C LEU A 25 13.80 -13.49 -8.94
N SER A 26 15.05 -13.91 -9.09
CA SER A 26 15.43 -15.30 -9.32
C SER A 26 15.69 -16.11 -8.05
N ASP A 27 15.63 -15.48 -6.88
CA ASP A 27 15.90 -16.13 -5.61
C ASP A 27 14.77 -17.14 -5.28
N PRO A 28 15.07 -18.43 -5.06
CA PRO A 28 14.07 -19.43 -4.70
C PRO A 28 13.39 -19.18 -3.35
N GLY A 29 13.95 -18.31 -2.50
CA GLY A 29 13.33 -17.83 -1.27
C GLY A 29 12.24 -16.77 -1.49
N VAL A 30 12.23 -16.10 -2.66
CA VAL A 30 11.16 -15.18 -3.05
C VAL A 30 9.98 -16.02 -3.55
N THR A 31 8.93 -16.05 -2.74
CA THR A 31 7.65 -16.68 -3.11
C THR A 31 6.76 -15.66 -3.83
N SER A 32 5.54 -16.03 -4.24
CA SER A 32 4.56 -15.07 -4.74
C SER A 32 3.93 -14.20 -3.64
N ASP A 33 4.31 -14.44 -2.38
CA ASP A 33 3.84 -13.68 -1.22
C ASP A 33 4.54 -12.31 -1.17
N ASN A 34 3.75 -11.24 -1.16
CA ASN A 34 4.27 -9.88 -1.09
C ASN A 34 4.86 -9.52 0.28
N ARG A 35 4.50 -10.25 1.35
CA ARG A 35 4.93 -9.92 2.70
C ARG A 35 6.44 -10.01 2.85
N CYS A 36 7.01 -8.99 3.47
CA CYS A 36 8.43 -8.94 3.81
C CYS A 36 9.37 -9.08 2.59
N PHE A 37 8.87 -8.88 1.37
CA PHE A 37 9.70 -8.95 0.17
C PHE A 37 10.87 -7.96 0.23
N LEU A 38 10.62 -6.73 0.71
CA LEU A 38 11.67 -5.73 0.88
C LEU A 38 12.72 -6.15 1.91
N GLU A 39 12.29 -6.76 3.01
CA GLU A 39 13.20 -7.31 4.02
C GLU A 39 14.07 -8.43 3.43
N HIS A 40 13.49 -9.31 2.63
CA HIS A 40 14.23 -10.36 1.92
C HIS A 40 15.25 -9.77 0.93
N ALA A 41 14.81 -8.85 0.07
CA ALA A 41 15.67 -8.19 -0.92
C ALA A 41 16.81 -7.41 -0.24
N ALA A 42 16.51 -6.69 0.85
CA ALA A 42 17.51 -5.97 1.64
C ALA A 42 18.57 -6.91 2.22
N LYS A 43 18.16 -8.04 2.81
CA LYS A 43 19.09 -9.06 3.35
C LYS A 43 19.95 -9.68 2.26
N GLN A 44 19.34 -10.02 1.12
CA GLN A 44 20.07 -10.65 -0.01
C GLN A 44 21.12 -9.71 -0.61
N LEU A 45 20.83 -8.40 -0.65
CA LEU A 45 21.70 -7.39 -1.26
C LEU A 45 22.59 -6.65 -0.27
N GLU A 46 22.52 -6.98 1.02
CA GLU A 46 23.21 -6.28 2.12
C GLU A 46 22.89 -4.77 2.14
N LEU A 47 21.63 -4.42 1.91
CA LEU A 47 21.11 -3.05 1.92
C LEU A 47 20.23 -2.80 3.14
N ASP A 48 19.96 -1.52 3.43
CA ASP A 48 18.98 -1.14 4.44
C ASP A 48 17.55 -1.24 3.85
N GLU A 49 16.66 -1.96 4.53
CA GLU A 49 15.26 -2.08 4.14
C GLU A 49 14.57 -0.70 4.09
N SER A 50 14.96 0.21 4.99
CA SER A 50 14.39 1.55 5.06
C SER A 50 14.72 2.41 3.85
N ASP A 51 15.89 2.20 3.21
CA ASP A 51 16.24 2.86 1.95
C ASP A 51 15.37 2.35 0.80
N LEU A 52 15.14 1.03 0.73
CA LEU A 52 14.28 0.44 -0.29
C LEU A 52 12.84 0.93 -0.15
N LEU A 53 12.32 0.91 1.07
CA LEU A 53 10.99 1.43 1.39
C LEU A 53 10.88 2.93 1.07
N GLY A 54 11.90 3.72 1.43
CA GLY A 54 11.99 5.14 1.11
C GLY A 54 11.88 5.41 -0.40
N GLY A 55 12.56 4.60 -1.21
CA GLY A 55 12.44 4.65 -2.68
C GLY A 55 11.04 4.36 -3.19
N LEU A 56 10.34 3.37 -2.62
CA LEU A 56 8.95 3.08 -2.98
C LEU A 56 8.00 4.21 -2.58
N ILE A 57 8.19 4.79 -1.39
CA ILE A 57 7.39 5.91 -0.89
C ILE A 57 7.53 7.11 -1.83
N GLU A 58 8.76 7.46 -2.18
CA GLU A 58 9.04 8.63 -3.03
C GLU A 58 8.48 8.43 -4.45
N HIS A 59 8.61 7.23 -5.01
CA HIS A 59 8.00 6.91 -6.30
C HIS A 59 6.48 6.99 -6.24
N THR A 60 5.86 6.34 -5.24
CA THR A 60 4.40 6.29 -5.11
C THR A 60 3.84 7.69 -4.86
N ARG A 61 4.53 8.54 -4.09
CA ARG A 61 4.13 9.95 -3.89
C ARG A 61 4.05 10.73 -5.20
N LYS A 62 4.91 10.42 -6.17
CA LYS A 62 4.94 11.07 -7.49
C LYS A 62 3.94 10.50 -8.48
N THR A 63 3.55 9.23 -8.33
CA THR A 63 2.76 8.50 -9.34
C THR A 63 1.35 8.15 -8.88
N ALA A 64 1.05 8.25 -7.58
CA ALA A 64 -0.27 7.92 -7.05
C ALA A 64 -1.34 8.87 -7.61
N THR A 65 -2.43 8.27 -8.08
CA THR A 65 -3.58 9.00 -8.57
C THR A 65 -4.40 9.51 -7.39
N ALA A 66 -4.79 10.79 -7.45
CA ALA A 66 -5.77 11.35 -6.53
C ALA A 66 -7.19 10.94 -6.92
N VAL A 67 -7.99 10.48 -5.95
CA VAL A 67 -9.36 10.00 -6.17
C VAL A 67 -10.35 10.67 -5.22
N LYS A 68 -11.61 10.72 -5.66
CA LYS A 68 -12.75 11.05 -4.81
C LYS A 68 -13.42 9.75 -4.38
N LEU A 69 -13.45 9.47 -3.08
CA LEU A 69 -14.02 8.23 -2.53
C LEU A 69 -15.50 8.02 -2.90
N THR A 70 -16.25 9.11 -3.02
CA THR A 70 -17.66 9.11 -3.46
C THR A 70 -17.87 8.65 -4.91
N GLN A 71 -16.82 8.65 -5.72
CA GLN A 71 -16.86 8.27 -7.14
C GLN A 71 -16.10 6.98 -7.43
N THR A 72 -15.55 6.35 -6.39
CA THR A 72 -14.75 5.13 -6.53
C THR A 72 -15.61 3.92 -6.21
N ALA A 73 -15.44 2.82 -6.95
CA ALA A 73 -16.14 1.58 -6.66
C ALA A 73 -15.62 0.98 -5.34
N HIS A 74 -16.54 0.47 -4.52
CA HIS A 74 -16.24 -0.19 -3.25
C HIS A 74 -16.69 -1.65 -3.34
N ASP A 75 -15.77 -2.57 -3.08
CA ASP A 75 -16.03 -3.99 -2.93
C ASP A 75 -15.93 -4.36 -1.44
N PRO A 76 -17.02 -4.75 -0.78
CA PRO A 76 -16.99 -5.16 0.61
C PRO A 76 -15.99 -6.29 0.91
N ALA A 77 -15.70 -7.16 -0.07
CA ALA A 77 -14.72 -8.24 0.11
C ALA A 77 -13.28 -7.71 0.26
N ALA A 78 -12.99 -6.51 -0.24
CA ALA A 78 -11.68 -5.88 -0.08
C ALA A 78 -11.38 -5.53 1.38
N LEU A 79 -12.43 -5.24 2.18
CA LEU A 79 -12.28 -4.86 3.59
C LEU A 79 -11.71 -5.99 4.45
N GLU A 80 -11.82 -7.25 4.01
CA GLU A 80 -11.31 -8.41 4.76
C GLU A 80 -9.76 -8.49 4.77
N TYR A 81 -9.08 -7.76 3.88
CA TYR A 81 -7.61 -7.78 3.78
C TYR A 81 -6.90 -6.93 4.84
N ILE A 82 -7.61 -5.97 5.45
CA ILE A 82 -7.07 -5.10 6.49
C ILE A 82 -8.09 -5.05 7.62
N CYS A 83 -7.67 -5.37 8.84
CA CYS A 83 -8.60 -5.31 9.97
C CYS A 83 -8.95 -3.86 10.33
N ALA A 84 -10.11 -3.63 10.94
CA ALA A 84 -10.62 -2.31 11.28
C ALA A 84 -9.61 -1.44 12.06
N ARG A 85 -8.88 -2.06 13.00
CA ARG A 85 -7.87 -1.36 13.81
C ARG A 85 -6.71 -0.88 12.95
N ASP A 86 -6.15 -1.75 12.11
CA ASP A 86 -5.02 -1.39 11.26
C ASP A 86 -5.43 -0.37 10.19
N ALA A 87 -6.65 -0.49 9.64
CA ALA A 87 -7.21 0.49 8.72
C ALA A 87 -7.21 1.90 9.34
N TRP A 88 -7.63 2.01 10.60
CA TRP A 88 -7.62 3.25 11.36
C TRP A 88 -6.20 3.73 11.72
N ASP A 89 -5.39 2.87 12.33
CA ASP A 89 -4.06 3.23 12.84
C ASP A 89 -3.09 3.65 11.73
N PHE A 90 -3.22 3.07 10.53
CA PHE A 90 -2.37 3.38 9.38
C PHE A 90 -3.04 4.26 8.32
N LEU A 91 -4.31 4.64 8.52
CA LEU A 91 -5.16 5.34 7.54
C LEU A 91 -5.08 4.70 6.16
N ILE A 92 -5.59 3.47 6.08
CA ILE A 92 -5.67 2.68 4.85
C ILE A 92 -7.09 2.16 4.68
N LEU A 93 -7.69 2.45 3.55
CA LEU A 93 -8.99 1.91 3.17
C LEU A 93 -8.85 0.98 1.97
N PRO A 94 -9.06 -0.34 2.11
CA PRO A 94 -9.24 -1.22 0.97
C PRO A 94 -10.50 -0.80 0.20
N LEU A 95 -10.37 -0.57 -1.10
CA LEU A 95 -11.46 -0.12 -1.97
C LEU A 95 -12.03 -1.29 -2.77
N ALA A 96 -11.18 -2.01 -3.50
CA ALA A 96 -11.63 -3.08 -4.38
C ALA A 96 -10.52 -4.07 -4.68
N ILE A 97 -10.90 -5.27 -5.12
CA ILE A 97 -9.99 -6.19 -5.80
C ILE A 97 -10.14 -5.93 -7.30
N GLU A 98 -9.06 -5.48 -7.95
CA GLU A 98 -9.05 -5.25 -9.38
C GLU A 98 -9.09 -6.58 -10.17
N PRO A 99 -9.54 -6.58 -11.44
CA PRO A 99 -9.60 -7.81 -12.25
C PRO A 99 -8.26 -8.53 -12.44
N ASP A 100 -7.14 -7.85 -12.25
CA ASP A 100 -5.78 -8.41 -12.31
C ASP A 100 -5.29 -8.96 -10.95
N GLY A 101 -6.16 -8.98 -9.94
CA GLY A 101 -5.89 -9.51 -8.61
C GLY A 101 -5.21 -8.53 -7.65
N HIS A 102 -5.04 -7.25 -8.03
CA HIS A 102 -4.50 -6.25 -7.11
C HIS A 102 -5.55 -5.75 -6.13
N LEU A 103 -5.19 -5.64 -4.85
CA LEU A 103 -5.95 -4.86 -3.89
C LEU A 103 -5.73 -3.37 -4.13
N LEU A 104 -6.76 -2.64 -4.51
CA LEU A 104 -6.72 -1.18 -4.55
C LEU A 104 -6.92 -0.63 -3.14
N CYS A 105 -5.91 0.05 -2.60
CA CYS A 105 -5.95 0.71 -1.30
C CYS A 105 -5.95 2.23 -1.48
N CYS A 106 -6.73 2.92 -0.65
CA CYS A 106 -6.68 4.37 -0.49
C CYS A 106 -5.92 4.76 0.77
N THR A 107 -5.13 5.81 0.69
CA THR A 107 -4.51 6.47 1.85
C THR A 107 -4.40 7.98 1.59
N THR A 108 -3.64 8.71 2.40
CA THR A 108 -3.38 10.14 2.20
C THR A 108 -1.93 10.38 1.79
N SER A 109 -1.64 11.56 1.24
CA SER A 109 -0.24 11.96 0.99
C SER A 109 0.59 12.07 2.27
N GLU A 110 -0.05 12.35 3.40
CA GLU A 110 0.59 12.54 4.72
C GLU A 110 0.95 11.19 5.35
N THR A 111 0.05 10.21 5.25
CA THR A 111 0.20 8.86 5.81
C THR A 111 0.74 7.82 4.83
N LEU A 112 1.05 8.21 3.59
CA LEU A 112 1.54 7.30 2.56
C LEU A 112 2.75 6.46 3.02
N GLY A 113 3.67 7.07 3.77
CA GLY A 113 4.87 6.39 4.24
C GLY A 113 4.57 5.23 5.19
N THR A 114 3.76 5.50 6.22
CA THR A 114 3.32 4.50 7.20
C THR A 114 2.41 3.46 6.56
N ALA A 115 1.54 3.88 5.64
CA ALA A 115 0.66 2.99 4.90
C ALA A 115 1.46 1.98 4.05
N LEU A 116 2.44 2.44 3.26
CA LEU A 116 3.29 1.56 2.45
C LEU A 116 4.15 0.63 3.32
N ALA A 117 4.68 1.12 4.44
CA ALA A 117 5.42 0.30 5.39
C ALA A 117 4.58 -0.88 5.90
N TYR A 118 3.32 -0.61 6.26
CA TYR A 118 2.37 -1.64 6.66
C TYR A 118 2.09 -2.60 5.50
N LEU A 119 1.63 -2.09 4.35
CA LEU A 119 1.19 -2.91 3.21
C LEU A 119 2.28 -3.86 2.71
N THR A 120 3.52 -3.39 2.60
CA THR A 120 4.67 -4.21 2.17
C THR A 120 5.07 -5.29 3.18
N ARG A 121 4.71 -5.13 4.45
CA ARG A 121 4.96 -6.13 5.50
C ARG A 121 3.81 -7.12 5.69
N THR A 122 2.56 -6.68 5.49
CA THR A 122 1.38 -7.44 5.94
C THR A 122 0.55 -8.03 4.81
N LEU A 123 0.54 -7.42 3.62
CA LEU A 123 -0.26 -7.94 2.50
C LEU A 123 0.47 -9.02 1.73
N ALA A 124 -0.16 -10.19 1.64
CA ALA A 124 0.35 -11.30 0.85
C ALA A 124 0.12 -11.13 -0.65
N ILE A 125 -0.83 -10.28 -1.04
CA ILE A 125 -1.22 -10.06 -2.43
C ILE A 125 -0.66 -8.74 -2.99
N PRO A 126 -0.57 -8.62 -4.32
CA PRO A 126 -0.29 -7.34 -4.99
C PRO A 126 -1.30 -6.26 -4.60
N PHE A 127 -0.84 -5.03 -4.43
CA PHE A 127 -1.72 -3.90 -4.08
C PHE A 127 -1.38 -2.64 -4.87
N ARG A 128 -2.36 -1.78 -5.17
CA ARG A 128 -2.13 -0.43 -5.73
C ARG A 128 -2.55 0.60 -4.70
N VAL A 129 -1.94 1.78 -4.76
CA VAL A 129 -2.26 2.88 -3.86
C VAL A 129 -2.79 4.06 -4.65
N VAL A 130 -3.94 4.57 -4.21
CA VAL A 130 -4.49 5.86 -4.61
C VAL A 130 -4.54 6.76 -3.38
N ILE A 131 -4.55 8.08 -3.62
CA ILE A 131 -4.55 9.08 -2.54
C ILE A 131 -5.84 9.86 -2.52
N THR A 132 -6.27 10.25 -1.33
CA THR A 132 -7.38 11.17 -1.09
C THR A 132 -7.06 12.08 0.09
N ASP A 133 -7.96 13.01 0.40
CA ASP A 133 -7.82 13.89 1.54
C ASP A 133 -8.11 13.14 2.85
N ILE A 134 -7.45 13.55 3.94
CA ILE A 134 -7.52 12.85 5.23
C ILE A 134 -8.94 12.76 5.80
N ARG A 135 -9.73 13.83 5.72
CA ARG A 135 -11.09 13.88 6.28
C ARG A 135 -12.05 12.90 5.59
N PRO A 136 -12.17 12.88 4.24
CA PRO A 136 -12.92 11.83 3.56
C PRO A 136 -12.45 10.43 3.92
N LEU A 137 -11.13 10.21 4.05
CA LEU A 137 -10.62 8.88 4.37
C LEU A 137 -11.02 8.42 5.77
N GLU A 138 -10.85 9.27 6.80
CA GLU A 138 -11.27 8.99 8.18
C GLU A 138 -12.76 8.63 8.24
N GLN A 139 -13.60 9.45 7.59
CA GLN A 139 -15.04 9.22 7.53
C GLN A 139 -15.37 7.87 6.89
N TYR A 140 -14.81 7.56 5.73
CA TYR A 140 -15.09 6.30 5.05
C TYR A 140 -14.58 5.08 5.84
N ILE A 141 -13.41 5.16 6.49
CA ILE A 141 -12.93 4.07 7.34
C ILE A 141 -13.90 3.84 8.50
N ALA A 142 -14.35 4.91 9.16
CA ALA A 142 -15.32 4.82 10.26
C ALA A 142 -16.65 4.19 9.80
N GLU A 143 -17.17 4.61 8.64
CA GLU A 143 -18.41 4.09 8.06
C GLU A 143 -18.29 2.62 7.64
N GLN A 144 -17.24 2.25 6.91
CA GLN A 144 -17.09 0.89 6.36
C GLN A 144 -16.80 -0.15 7.46
N TYR A 145 -16.00 0.21 8.46
CA TYR A 145 -15.64 -0.69 9.56
C TYR A 145 -16.55 -0.57 10.79
N HIS A 146 -17.58 0.30 10.74
CA HIS A 146 -18.49 0.57 11.85
C HIS A 146 -17.74 0.91 13.15
N TYR A 147 -16.77 1.82 13.07
CA TYR A 147 -15.92 2.15 14.22
C TYR A 147 -16.73 2.89 15.30
N GLU A 148 -17.06 2.22 16.39
CA GLU A 148 -17.79 2.83 17.52
C GLU A 148 -16.89 3.88 18.21
N GLY A 149 -17.36 5.14 18.27
CA GLY A 149 -16.68 6.26 18.94
C GLY A 149 -16.24 7.41 18.04
N VAL A 150 -16.50 7.34 16.73
CA VAL A 150 -16.42 8.51 15.85
C VAL A 150 -17.80 9.16 15.81
N ASP A 151 -17.98 10.27 16.52
CA ASP A 151 -19.10 11.17 16.27
C ASP A 151 -18.92 11.70 14.85
N LEU A 152 -19.61 11.06 13.89
CA LEU A 152 -19.83 11.62 12.57
C LEU A 152 -20.76 12.83 12.78
N ASP A 153 -20.19 13.95 13.19
CA ASP A 153 -20.85 15.26 13.13
C ASP A 153 -21.19 15.50 11.67
N THR A 154 -22.37 15.00 11.32
CA THR A 154 -22.96 15.10 9.99
C THR A 154 -23.51 16.50 9.92
N GLU A 155 -22.67 17.47 9.59
CA GLU A 155 -23.16 18.77 9.14
C GLU A 155 -23.87 18.55 7.80
N ALA A 156 -25.18 18.36 7.90
CA ALA A 156 -26.12 18.40 6.80
C ALA A 156 -26.02 19.77 6.12
N ALA A 157 -25.72 19.76 4.82
CA ALA A 157 -25.95 20.87 3.92
C ALA A 157 -27.20 20.62 3.07
#